data_AF-G8JXG6-F1
#
_entry.id   AF-G8JXG6-F1
#
_cell.length_a   1.000
_cell.length_b   1.000
_cell.length_c   1.000
_cell.angle_alpha   90.00
_cell.angle_beta   90.00
_cell.angle_gamma   90.00
#
_symmetry.space_group_name_H-M   'P 1'
#
loop_
_entity.id
_entity.type
_entity.pdbx_description
1 polymer ?
#
loop_
_entity_poly.entity_id
_entity_poly.type
_entity_poly.pdbx_seq_one_letter_code
_entity_poly.pdbx_strand_id
1 'polypeptide(L)'
;MSNPISLKGSTRAVTEFFEYSINTILYQRAVYPPEDFTTVKKYEMNLLKTHDDELKDYIRKILLQVHRWLLGGKCNKLVLVMVDKDEGDVVERWEFDVQHITDSGSEEQSEHNNDLEETQKQIRALMRQITASVTFLPELKNEGNYTFNVLAYTDANANVPMEWADSDGKEIADGEVVQFRNFNTGDHRVSAQVSYRFNR
;
A
#
# COMPACT_ATOMS: atom_id res chain seq x y z
N MET A 1 13.32 20.75 18.82
CA MET A 1 14.29 19.88 18.12
C MET A 1 13.51 18.67 17.68
N SER A 2 13.29 18.51 16.38
CA SER A 2 12.66 17.32 15.81
C SER A 2 13.63 16.15 15.91
N ASN A 3 13.18 15.05 16.52
CA ASN A 3 14.00 13.83 16.58
C ASN A 3 13.82 13.05 15.28
N PRO A 4 14.91 12.67 14.59
CA PRO A 4 14.82 11.89 13.37
C PRO A 4 14.20 10.52 13.66
N ILE A 5 13.41 10.03 12.71
CA ILE A 5 12.77 8.72 12.82
C ILE A 5 13.87 7.67 12.61
N SER A 6 14.02 6.73 13.56
CA SER A 6 14.92 5.59 13.36
C SER A 6 14.43 4.67 12.23
N LEU A 7 15.31 3.91 11.58
CA LEU A 7 14.93 2.89 10.59
C LEU A 7 13.76 2.00 11.04
N LYS A 8 13.78 1.48 12.28
CA LYS A 8 12.68 0.68 12.82
C LYS A 8 11.35 1.46 12.89
N GLY A 9 11.43 2.73 13.26
CA GLY A 9 10.29 3.65 13.28
C GLY A 9 9.76 3.92 11.87
N SER A 10 10.66 4.12 10.92
CA SER A 10 10.34 4.33 9.51
C SER A 10 9.66 3.10 8.91
N THR A 11 10.25 1.91 9.07
CA THR A 11 9.65 0.63 8.66
C THR A 11 8.27 0.43 9.27
N ARG A 12 8.08 0.79 10.55
CA ARG A 12 6.77 0.71 11.21
C ARG A 12 5.76 1.66 10.59
N ALA A 13 6.14 2.90 10.28
CA ALA A 13 5.26 3.87 9.63
C ALA A 13 4.81 3.40 8.24
N VAL A 14 5.74 2.86 7.44
CA VAL A 14 5.43 2.30 6.10
C VAL A 14 4.50 1.10 6.20
N THR A 15 4.78 0.15 7.10
CA THR A 15 3.94 -1.05 7.27
C THR A 15 2.53 -0.68 7.76
N GLU A 16 2.43 0.27 8.69
CA GLU A 16 1.15 0.78 9.19
C GLU A 16 0.36 1.49 8.09
N PHE A 17 1.02 2.30 7.26
CA PHE A 17 0.41 2.90 6.08
C PHE A 17 -0.14 1.84 5.11
N PHE A 18 0.59 0.76 4.84
CA PHE A 18 0.10 -0.34 3.99
C PHE A 18 -1.13 -1.02 4.59
N GLU A 19 -1.15 -1.29 5.90
CA GLU A 19 -2.31 -1.86 6.57
C GLU A 19 -3.57 -1.01 6.35
N TYR A 20 -3.48 0.30 6.60
CA TYR A 20 -4.61 1.20 6.43
C TYR A 20 -5.00 1.40 4.97
N SER A 21 -4.04 1.41 4.05
CA SER A 21 -4.30 1.52 2.61
C SER A 21 -5.06 0.30 2.09
N ILE A 22 -4.61 -0.92 2.44
CA ILE A 22 -5.29 -2.17 2.05
C ILE A 22 -6.73 -2.17 2.58
N ASN A 23 -6.93 -1.92 3.88
CA ASN A 23 -8.28 -1.89 4.45
C ASN A 23 -9.18 -0.84 3.81
N THR A 24 -8.64 0.36 3.54
CA THR A 24 -9.39 1.45 2.92
C THR A 24 -9.78 1.08 1.48
N ILE A 25 -8.87 0.51 0.70
CA ILE A 25 -9.16 0.10 -0.69
C ILE A 25 -10.19 -1.03 -0.71
N LEU A 26 -10.02 -2.07 0.10
CA LEU A 26 -10.97 -3.19 0.15
C LEU A 26 -12.39 -2.76 0.49
N TYR A 27 -12.55 -1.82 1.41
CA TYR A 27 -13.85 -1.23 1.73
C TYR A 27 -14.39 -0.35 0.59
N GLN A 28 -13.58 0.61 0.12
CA GLN A 28 -14.02 1.60 -0.86
C GLN A 28 -14.34 1.01 -2.23
N ARG A 29 -13.71 -0.12 -2.56
CA ARG A 29 -13.94 -0.88 -3.79
C ARG A 29 -14.92 -2.05 -3.60
N ALA A 30 -15.58 -2.12 -2.44
CA ALA A 30 -16.59 -3.13 -2.10
C ALA A 30 -16.15 -4.58 -2.36
N VAL A 31 -14.86 -4.89 -2.13
CA VAL A 31 -14.34 -6.26 -2.20
C VAL A 31 -14.87 -7.10 -1.03
N TYR A 32 -15.05 -6.44 0.11
CA TYR A 32 -15.69 -6.99 1.30
C TYR A 32 -16.90 -6.14 1.69
N PRO A 33 -17.91 -6.74 2.32
CA PRO A 33 -19.08 -6.01 2.81
C PRO A 33 -18.73 -4.87 3.78
N PRO A 34 -19.44 -3.73 3.73
CA PRO A 34 -19.18 -2.60 4.64
C PRO A 34 -19.26 -2.96 6.13
N GLU A 35 -20.12 -3.92 6.49
CA GLU A 35 -20.30 -4.43 7.84
C GLU A 35 -19.09 -5.19 8.39
N ASP A 36 -18.11 -5.57 7.57
CA ASP A 36 -16.86 -6.19 8.01
C ASP A 36 -15.82 -5.16 8.47
N PHE A 37 -16.14 -3.86 8.38
CA PHE A 37 -15.23 -2.77 8.71
C PHE A 37 -15.74 -1.89 9.85
N THR A 38 -14.80 -1.40 10.64
CA THR A 38 -15.05 -0.38 11.65
C THR A 38 -14.20 0.85 11.39
N THR A 39 -14.69 1.99 11.86
CA THR A 39 -13.93 3.24 11.82
C THR A 39 -13.00 3.33 13.01
N VAL A 40 -11.73 3.63 12.75
CA VAL A 40 -10.69 3.87 13.77
C VAL A 40 -10.03 5.22 13.55
N LYS A 41 -9.68 5.93 14.64
CA LYS A 41 -8.98 7.21 14.56
C LYS A 41 -7.48 6.99 14.42
N LYS A 42 -6.90 7.46 13.32
CA LYS A 42 -5.45 7.41 13.06
C LYS A 42 -5.04 8.54 12.12
N TYR A 43 -3.84 9.09 12.30
CA TYR A 43 -3.33 10.23 11.52
C TYR A 43 -4.30 11.41 11.49
N GLU A 44 -5.02 11.65 12.59
CA GLU A 44 -6.09 12.65 12.70
C GLU A 44 -7.21 12.48 11.65
N MET A 45 -7.42 11.24 11.20
CA MET A 45 -8.48 10.84 10.30
C MET A 45 -9.26 9.67 10.88
N ASN A 46 -10.50 9.55 10.42
CA ASN A 46 -11.29 8.35 10.56
C ASN A 46 -10.91 7.43 9.39
N LEU A 47 -10.21 6.34 9.69
CA LEU A 47 -9.80 5.32 8.72
C LEU A 47 -10.59 4.04 8.96
N LEU A 48 -10.62 3.17 7.97
CA LEU A 48 -11.33 1.91 8.03
C LEU A 48 -10.37 0.77 8.39
N LYS A 49 -10.86 -0.16 9.19
CA LYS A 49 -10.14 -1.37 9.54
C LYS A 49 -11.12 -2.53 9.66
N THR A 50 -10.78 -3.65 9.04
CA THR A 50 -11.58 -4.86 9.13
C THR A 50 -11.59 -5.41 10.56
N HIS A 51 -12.71 -6.01 10.93
CA HIS A 51 -12.84 -6.83 12.13
C HIS A 51 -13.17 -8.29 11.80
N ASP A 52 -13.27 -8.65 10.52
CA ASP A 52 -13.28 -10.04 10.09
C ASP A 52 -11.95 -10.70 10.48
N ASP A 53 -12.02 -11.84 11.17
CA ASP A 53 -10.86 -12.49 11.75
C ASP A 53 -9.94 -13.08 10.68
N GLU A 54 -10.51 -13.66 9.62
CA GLU A 54 -9.75 -14.28 8.54
C GLU A 54 -8.97 -13.25 7.73
N LEU A 55 -9.63 -12.17 7.31
CA LEU A 55 -9.02 -11.07 6.58
C LEU A 55 -7.97 -10.36 7.43
N LYS A 56 -8.26 -10.10 8.70
CA LYS A 56 -7.31 -9.50 9.64
C LYS A 56 -6.05 -10.36 9.77
N ASP A 57 -6.21 -11.67 9.94
CA ASP A 57 -5.06 -12.58 10.06
C ASP A 57 -4.28 -12.70 8.76
N TYR A 58 -4.96 -12.70 7.61
CA TYR A 58 -4.31 -12.68 6.30
C TYR A 58 -3.46 -11.41 6.13
N ILE A 59 -4.05 -10.21 6.31
CA ILE A 59 -3.35 -8.93 6.21
C ILE A 59 -2.17 -8.88 7.19
N ARG A 60 -2.35 -9.36 8.42
CA ARG A 60 -1.28 -9.41 9.42
C ARG A 60 -0.12 -10.30 8.99
N LYS A 61 -0.39 -11.50 8.48
CA LYS A 61 0.67 -12.45 8.04
C LYS A 61 1.49 -11.86 6.90
N ILE A 62 0.85 -11.27 5.89
CA ILE A 62 1.58 -10.65 4.77
C ILE A 62 2.43 -9.46 5.25
N LEU A 63 1.88 -8.59 6.09
CA LEU A 63 2.56 -7.37 6.52
C LEU A 63 3.69 -7.65 7.51
N LEU A 64 3.61 -8.74 8.30
CA LEU A 64 4.74 -9.20 9.12
C LEU A 64 5.95 -9.56 8.26
N GLN A 65 5.73 -10.20 7.11
CA GLN A 65 6.84 -10.53 6.21
C GLN A 65 7.35 -9.29 5.46
N VAL A 66 6.44 -8.45 4.95
CA VAL A 66 6.81 -7.19 4.30
C VAL A 66 7.62 -6.30 5.24
N HIS A 67 7.25 -6.22 6.53
CA HIS A 67 8.01 -5.50 7.54
C HIS A 67 9.46 -6.00 7.67
N ARG A 68 9.67 -7.32 7.65
CA ARG A 68 11.02 -7.91 7.69
C ARG A 68 11.83 -7.57 6.45
N TRP A 69 11.23 -7.64 5.27
CA TRP A 69 11.90 -7.27 4.03
C TRP A 69 12.23 -5.78 3.99
N LEU A 70 11.32 -4.90 4.40
CA LEU A 70 11.58 -3.46 4.50
C LEU A 70 12.73 -3.17 5.47
N LEU A 71 12.74 -3.78 6.66
CA LEU A 71 13.82 -3.61 7.63
C LEU A 71 15.18 -4.08 7.09
N GLY A 72 15.18 -5.11 6.24
CA GLY A 72 16.37 -5.61 5.56
C GLY A 72 16.74 -4.85 4.28
N GLY A 73 16.00 -3.81 3.90
CA GLY A 73 16.23 -3.08 2.65
C GLY A 73 15.88 -3.87 1.38
N LYS A 74 14.98 -4.86 1.50
CA LYS A 74 14.71 -5.89 0.48
C LYS A 74 13.38 -5.74 -0.25
N CYS A 75 12.44 -4.95 0.25
CA CYS A 75 11.13 -4.77 -0.39
C CYS A 75 11.09 -3.44 -1.14
N ASN A 76 10.96 -3.48 -2.46
CA ASN A 76 10.97 -2.29 -3.33
C ASN A 76 9.57 -1.86 -3.77
N LYS A 77 8.57 -2.74 -3.68
CA LYS A 77 7.19 -2.41 -4.04
C LYS A 77 6.22 -3.37 -3.37
N LEU A 78 5.09 -2.85 -2.89
CA LEU A 78 3.92 -3.63 -2.53
C LEU A 78 2.82 -3.36 -3.56
N VAL A 79 2.15 -4.41 -4.05
CA VAL A 79 1.05 -4.28 -5.01
C VAL A 79 -0.18 -4.98 -4.48
N LEU A 80 -1.32 -4.28 -4.49
CA LEU A 80 -2.64 -4.84 -4.27
C LEU A 80 -3.36 -4.95 -5.61
N VAL A 81 -3.63 -6.17 -6.05
CA VAL A 81 -4.27 -6.49 -7.32
C VAL A 81 -5.72 -6.84 -7.02
N MET A 82 -6.66 -6.23 -7.73
CA MET A 82 -8.07 -6.63 -7.70
C MET A 82 -8.43 -7.35 -8.98
N VAL A 83 -9.13 -8.47 -8.81
CA VAL A 83 -9.40 -9.43 -9.88
C VAL A 83 -10.88 -9.75 -9.90
N ASP A 84 -11.48 -9.72 -11.09
CA ASP A 84 -12.83 -10.24 -11.32
C ASP A 84 -12.81 -11.77 -11.24
N LYS A 85 -13.66 -12.37 -10.39
CA LYS A 85 -13.65 -13.82 -10.17
C LYS A 85 -14.20 -14.62 -11.35
N ASP A 86 -15.06 -14.04 -12.19
CA ASP A 86 -15.66 -14.74 -13.33
C ASP A 86 -14.69 -14.83 -14.49
N GLU A 87 -14.07 -13.70 -14.83
CA GLU A 87 -13.17 -13.59 -15.98
C GLU A 87 -11.71 -13.90 -15.61
N GLY A 88 -11.34 -13.73 -14.34
CA GLY A 88 -9.94 -13.81 -13.89
C GLY A 88 -9.11 -12.58 -14.25
N ASP A 89 -9.76 -11.53 -14.75
CA ASP A 89 -9.13 -10.32 -15.26
C ASP A 89 -8.76 -9.35 -14.14
N VAL A 90 -7.57 -8.75 -14.24
CA VAL A 90 -7.13 -7.69 -13.34
C VAL A 90 -7.84 -6.39 -13.70
N VAL A 91 -8.68 -5.89 -12.80
CA VAL A 91 -9.48 -4.66 -13.01
C VAL A 91 -8.78 -3.42 -12.46
N GLU A 92 -8.06 -3.57 -11.35
CA GLU A 92 -7.28 -2.51 -10.73
C GLU A 92 -6.00 -3.07 -10.12
N ARG A 93 -4.95 -2.26 -10.17
CA ARG A 93 -3.62 -2.58 -9.65
C ARG A 93 -3.07 -1.38 -8.90
N TRP A 94 -3.09 -1.49 -7.58
CA TRP A 94 -2.63 -0.45 -6.67
C TRP A 94 -1.19 -0.73 -6.29
N GLU A 95 -0.30 0.18 -6.63
CA GLU A 95 1.14 0.04 -6.41
C GLU A 95 1.61 1.02 -5.35
N PHE A 96 2.50 0.52 -4.49
CA PHE A 96 3.21 1.31 -3.51
C PHE A 96 4.71 1.04 -3.68
N ASP A 97 5.37 1.87 -4.48
CA ASP A 97 6.82 1.84 -4.69
C ASP A 97 7.54 2.36 -3.45
N VAL A 98 8.57 1.62 -3.02
CA VAL A 98 9.38 1.90 -1.85
C VAL A 98 10.82 2.13 -2.28
N GLN A 99 11.27 3.37 -2.16
CA GLN A 99 12.66 3.76 -2.34
C GLN A 99 13.35 3.75 -0.98
N HIS A 100 14.42 2.96 -0.87
CA HIS A 100 15.29 2.91 0.29
C HIS A 100 16.32 4.02 0.17
N ILE A 101 16.27 4.94 1.12
CA ILE A 101 17.17 6.08 1.17
C ILE A 101 18.41 5.64 1.95
N THR A 102 19.58 5.63 1.29
CA THR A 102 20.86 5.33 1.95
C THR A 102 21.73 6.59 2.00
N ASP A 103 22.54 6.75 3.04
CA ASP A 103 23.46 7.89 3.26
C ASP A 103 24.61 8.00 2.21
N SER A 104 24.48 7.35 1.06
CA SER A 104 25.51 7.34 0.02
C SER A 104 25.48 8.61 -0.85
N GLY A 105 25.88 9.73 -0.25
CA GLY A 105 26.66 10.79 -0.92
C GLY A 105 25.97 11.72 -1.91
N SER A 106 24.64 11.72 -2.07
CA SER A 106 23.95 12.74 -2.87
C SER A 106 23.63 14.00 -2.06
N GLU A 107 23.87 15.17 -2.65
CA GLU A 107 23.80 16.52 -2.07
C GLU A 107 22.40 16.98 -1.58
N GLU A 108 21.44 16.06 -1.42
CA GLU A 108 20.05 16.30 -0.99
C GLU A 108 19.81 16.03 0.50
N GLN A 109 20.83 16.25 1.35
CA GLN A 109 20.76 16.04 2.81
C GLN A 109 19.64 16.82 3.53
N SER A 110 18.99 17.79 2.88
CA SER A 110 17.85 18.53 3.44
C SER A 110 16.54 17.74 3.49
N GLU A 111 16.37 16.68 2.68
CA GLU A 111 15.12 15.88 2.66
C GLU A 111 15.13 14.67 3.61
N HIS A 112 16.30 14.31 4.17
CA HIS A 112 16.46 13.14 5.04
C HIS A 112 15.95 13.35 6.48
N ASN A 113 15.75 14.60 6.90
CA ASN A 113 15.27 14.91 8.25
C ASN A 113 13.76 15.20 8.25
N ASN A 114 12.97 14.25 7.77
CA ASN A 114 11.53 14.29 8.03
C ASN A 114 11.27 13.85 9.48
N ASP A 115 10.58 14.71 10.22
CA ASP A 115 10.13 14.36 11.55
C ASP A 115 8.82 13.56 11.49
N LEU A 116 8.42 13.03 12.66
CA LEU A 116 7.22 12.21 12.76
C LEU A 116 5.95 12.98 12.38
N GLU A 117 5.88 14.28 12.65
CA GLU A 117 4.68 15.08 12.41
C GLU A 117 4.48 15.32 10.91
N GLU A 118 5.54 15.73 10.21
CA GLU A 118 5.49 15.94 8.77
C GLU A 118 5.24 14.61 8.02
N THR A 119 5.86 13.51 8.46
CA THR A 119 5.57 12.17 7.93
C THR A 119 4.08 11.82 8.08
N GLN A 120 3.51 12.03 9.26
CA GLN A 120 2.09 11.74 9.52
C GLN A 120 1.15 12.60 8.66
N LYS A 121 1.51 13.86 8.44
CA LYS A 121 0.77 14.79 7.57
C LYS A 121 0.82 14.37 6.10
N GLN A 122 1.96 13.90 5.62
CA GLN A 122 2.10 13.37 4.26
C GLN A 122 1.31 12.07 4.08
N ILE A 123 1.40 11.14 5.05
CA ILE A 123 0.58 9.91 5.07
C ILE A 123 -0.91 10.26 5.05
N ARG A 124 -1.34 11.23 5.87
CA ARG A 124 -2.72 11.73 5.89
C ARG A 124 -3.17 12.25 4.52
N ALA A 125 -2.33 13.05 3.86
CA ALA A 125 -2.65 13.60 2.55
C ALA A 125 -2.78 12.47 1.51
N LEU A 126 -1.90 11.48 1.54
CA LEU A 126 -1.95 10.34 0.65
C LEU A 126 -3.19 9.46 0.89
N MET A 127 -3.52 9.15 2.14
CA MET A 127 -4.74 8.42 2.49
C MET A 127 -6.00 9.13 1.97
N ARG A 128 -6.04 10.47 2.04
CA ARG A 128 -7.15 11.25 1.46
C ARG A 128 -7.23 11.12 -0.06
N GLN A 129 -6.09 11.07 -0.76
CA GLN A 129 -6.07 10.87 -2.21
C GLN A 129 -6.56 9.47 -2.59
N ILE A 130 -6.15 8.44 -1.85
CA ILE A 130 -6.65 7.07 -2.05
C ILE A 130 -8.17 7.05 -1.86
N THR A 131 -8.71 7.61 -0.79
CA THR A 131 -10.17 7.70 -0.61
C THR A 131 -10.86 8.51 -1.71
N ALA A 132 -10.29 9.65 -2.11
CA ALA A 132 -10.87 10.50 -3.15
C ALA A 132 -10.87 9.83 -4.54
N SER A 133 -9.91 8.93 -4.80
CA SER A 133 -9.75 8.32 -6.11
C SER A 133 -10.93 7.48 -6.59
N VAL A 134 -11.67 6.92 -5.65
CA VAL A 134 -12.92 6.19 -5.89
C VAL A 134 -13.91 7.01 -6.72
N THR A 135 -13.86 8.34 -6.63
CA THR A 135 -14.78 9.23 -7.38
C THR A 135 -14.49 9.33 -8.87
N PHE A 136 -13.28 8.98 -9.31
CA PHE A 136 -12.88 8.99 -10.72
C PHE A 136 -12.54 7.60 -11.26
N LEU A 137 -12.39 6.59 -10.40
CA LEU A 137 -12.23 5.21 -10.82
C LEU A 137 -13.56 4.67 -11.38
N PRO A 138 -13.54 3.84 -12.43
CA PRO A 138 -14.75 3.21 -12.95
C PRO A 138 -15.51 2.44 -11.88
N GLU A 139 -16.83 2.38 -12.02
CA GLU A 139 -17.67 1.56 -11.16
C GLU A 139 -17.39 0.08 -11.40
N LEU A 140 -17.24 -0.67 -10.31
CA LEU A 140 -17.04 -2.12 -10.33
C LEU A 140 -18.42 -2.79 -10.42
N LYS A 141 -18.82 -3.20 -11.62
CA LYS A 141 -20.18 -3.65 -11.94
C LYS A 141 -20.57 -4.98 -11.28
N ASN A 142 -19.59 -5.85 -11.00
CA ASN A 142 -19.83 -7.18 -10.45
C ASN A 142 -19.67 -7.15 -8.92
N GLU A 143 -20.51 -6.36 -8.24
CA GLU A 143 -20.46 -6.18 -6.78
C GLU A 143 -20.36 -7.53 -6.03
N GLY A 144 -19.40 -7.62 -5.09
CA GLY A 144 -19.15 -8.85 -4.31
C GLY A 144 -18.43 -9.97 -5.07
N ASN A 145 -18.25 -9.85 -6.39
CA ASN A 145 -17.56 -10.85 -7.22
C ASN A 145 -16.10 -10.50 -7.55
N TYR A 146 -15.50 -9.59 -6.78
CA TYR A 146 -14.08 -9.30 -6.84
C TYR A 146 -13.32 -10.04 -5.75
N THR A 147 -12.08 -10.39 -6.06
CA THR A 147 -11.09 -10.87 -5.08
C THR A 147 -9.85 -9.99 -5.15
N PHE A 148 -8.93 -10.18 -4.21
CA PHE A 148 -7.67 -9.46 -4.23
C PHE A 148 -6.47 -10.38 -4.01
N ASN A 149 -5.34 -10.00 -4.58
CA ASN A 149 -4.04 -10.60 -4.33
C ASN A 149 -3.05 -9.52 -3.90
N VAL A 150 -2.05 -9.90 -3.11
CA VAL A 150 -0.97 -9.00 -2.71
C VAL A 150 0.35 -9.56 -3.25
N LEU A 151 1.08 -8.72 -3.98
CA LEU A 151 2.40 -9.01 -4.50
C LEU A 151 3.42 -8.13 -3.77
N ALA A 152 4.63 -8.66 -3.56
CA ALA A 152 5.76 -7.89 -3.07
C ALA A 152 6.91 -8.07 -4.06
N TYR A 153 7.49 -6.96 -4.51
CA TYR A 153 8.71 -6.98 -5.30
C TYR A 153 9.87 -6.86 -4.34
N THR A 154 10.76 -7.83 -4.40
CA THR A 154 11.92 -7.89 -3.52
C THR A 154 13.20 -8.11 -4.31
N ASP A 155 14.35 -7.78 -3.71
CA ASP A 155 15.64 -8.15 -4.27
C ASP A 155 15.69 -9.67 -4.54
N ALA A 156 16.33 -10.07 -5.64
CA ALA A 156 16.46 -11.48 -6.02
C ALA A 156 17.15 -12.38 -4.95
N ASN A 157 17.84 -11.79 -3.97
CA ASN A 157 18.48 -12.50 -2.86
C ASN A 157 17.70 -12.44 -1.54
N ALA A 158 16.46 -11.95 -1.55
CA ALA A 158 15.60 -11.96 -0.37
C ALA A 158 15.22 -13.40 0.01
N ASN A 159 15.18 -13.68 1.32
CA ASN A 159 14.64 -14.95 1.81
C ASN A 159 13.12 -14.96 1.66
N VAL A 160 12.60 -15.85 0.82
CA VAL A 160 11.16 -16.03 0.54
C VAL A 160 10.59 -17.12 1.46
N PRO A 161 9.60 -16.83 2.33
CA PRO A 161 8.94 -17.83 3.16
C PRO A 161 8.07 -18.79 2.34
N MET A 162 7.67 -19.93 2.93
CA MET A 162 6.79 -20.90 2.27
C MET A 162 5.40 -20.35 1.93
N GLU A 163 4.94 -19.34 2.66
CA GLU A 163 3.67 -18.66 2.42
C GLU A 163 3.70 -17.72 1.21
N TRP A 164 4.87 -17.51 0.60
CA TRP A 164 5.07 -16.69 -0.58
C TRP A 164 5.61 -17.54 -1.73
N ALA A 165 5.19 -17.20 -2.95
CA ALA A 165 5.66 -17.85 -4.17
C ALA A 165 5.86 -16.79 -5.25
N ASP A 166 6.72 -17.11 -6.23
CA ASP A 166 6.91 -16.27 -7.39
C ASP A 166 5.61 -16.13 -8.18
N SER A 167 5.35 -14.91 -8.66
CA SER A 167 4.15 -14.57 -9.42
C SER A 167 4.50 -13.65 -10.58
N ASP A 168 3.64 -13.63 -11.61
CA ASP A 168 3.72 -12.61 -12.65
C ASP A 168 3.32 -11.23 -12.10
N GLY A 169 3.66 -10.16 -12.83
CA GLY A 169 3.46 -8.79 -12.35
C GLY A 169 2.02 -8.32 -12.28
N LYS A 170 1.06 -9.09 -12.82
CA LYS A 170 -0.38 -8.76 -12.90
C LYS A 170 -0.65 -7.38 -13.49
N GLU A 171 0.12 -6.97 -14.50
CA GLU A 171 -0.04 -5.67 -15.15
C GLU A 171 -1.33 -5.58 -15.97
N ILE A 172 -1.91 -4.38 -16.05
CA ILE A 172 -3.11 -4.11 -16.84
C ILE A 172 -2.66 -3.53 -18.19
N ALA A 173 -2.85 -4.31 -19.26
CA ALA A 173 -2.61 -3.83 -20.62
C ALA A 173 -3.62 -2.72 -20.98
N ASP A 174 -3.13 -1.64 -21.61
CA ASP A 174 -3.93 -0.49 -22.03
C ASP A 174 -4.75 0.16 -20.89
N GLY A 175 -4.29 0.02 -19.65
CA GLY A 175 -4.89 0.65 -18.48
C GLY A 175 -4.54 2.13 -18.36
N GLU A 176 -5.45 2.89 -17.76
CA GLU A 176 -5.16 4.26 -17.33
C GLU A 176 -4.43 4.22 -15.99
N VAL A 177 -3.51 5.17 -15.78
CA VAL A 177 -2.68 5.24 -14.56
C VAL A 177 -2.88 6.58 -13.87
N VAL A 178 -3.18 6.54 -12.59
CA VAL A 178 -3.25 7.73 -11.74
C VAL A 178 -2.17 7.66 -10.67
N GLN A 179 -1.24 8.61 -10.73
CA GLN A 179 -0.19 8.78 -9.73
C GLN A 179 -0.70 9.62 -8.56
N PHE A 180 -0.44 9.15 -7.35
CA PHE A 180 -0.69 9.87 -6.11
C PHE A 180 0.58 10.55 -5.59
N ARG A 181 0.44 11.33 -4.51
CA ARG A 181 1.57 11.89 -3.77
C ARG A 181 2.42 10.77 -3.15
N ASN A 182 3.62 11.15 -2.74
CA ASN A 182 4.49 10.32 -1.92
C ASN A 182 4.56 10.85 -0.48
N PHE A 183 5.05 10.01 0.42
CA PHE A 183 5.52 10.44 1.74
C PHE A 183 6.95 9.96 1.98
N ASN A 184 7.65 10.64 2.89
CA ASN A 184 9.02 10.35 3.25
C ASN A 184 9.14 10.26 4.79
N THR A 185 9.94 9.30 5.26
CA THR A 185 10.19 9.00 6.68
C THR A 185 11.64 9.26 7.10
N GLY A 186 12.51 9.68 6.19
CA GLY A 186 13.96 9.75 6.34
C GLY A 186 14.67 8.55 5.69
N ASP A 187 14.27 7.32 6.05
CA ASP A 187 14.87 6.08 5.49
C ASP A 187 14.12 5.52 4.29
N HIS A 188 12.82 5.82 4.18
CA HIS A 188 11.98 5.34 3.08
C HIS A 188 11.18 6.49 2.47
N ARG A 189 11.15 6.52 1.15
CA ARG A 189 10.18 7.29 0.37
C ARG A 189 9.20 6.33 -0.30
N VAL A 190 7.91 6.55 -0.09
CA VAL A 190 6.85 5.71 -0.64
C VAL A 190 5.99 6.52 -1.59
N SER A 191 5.93 6.12 -2.85
CA SER A 191 5.00 6.66 -3.85
C SER A 191 3.89 5.66 -4.12
N ALA A 192 2.70 6.16 -4.43
CA ALA A 192 1.57 5.30 -4.77
C ALA A 192 0.98 5.66 -6.13
N GLN A 193 0.47 4.65 -6.83
CA GLN A 193 -0.34 4.82 -8.03
C GLN A 193 -1.41 3.74 -8.12
N VAL A 194 -2.43 3.97 -8.94
CA VAL A 194 -3.39 2.95 -9.34
C VAL A 194 -3.44 2.89 -10.86
N SER A 195 -3.26 1.68 -11.39
CA SER A 195 -3.61 1.36 -12.77
C SER A 195 -4.99 0.73 -12.79
N TYR A 196 -5.84 1.10 -13.74
CA TYR A 196 -7.19 0.54 -13.86
C TYR A 196 -7.60 0.42 -15.32
N ARG A 197 -8.45 -0.57 -15.61
CA ARG A 197 -8.99 -0.72 -16.95
C ARG A 197 -10.10 0.31 -17.17
N PHE A 198 -9.95 1.14 -18.20
CA PHE A 198 -11.04 2.02 -18.65
C PHE A 198 -11.83 1.28 -19.72
N ASN A 199 -13.00 0.75 -19.36
CA ASN A 199 -13.91 0.19 -20.34
C ASN A 199 -14.45 1.32 -21.22
N ARG A 200 -13.96 1.44 -22.46
CA ARG A 200 -14.54 2.29 -23.51
C ARG A 200 -15.87 1.73 -24.01
#